data_AF-A0A8I3NKN8-F1
#
_entry.id   AF-A0A8I3NKN8-F1
#
_cell.length_a   1.000
_cell.length_b   1.000
_cell.length_c   1.000
_cell.angle_alpha   90.00
_cell.angle_beta   90.00
_cell.angle_gamma   90.00
#
_symmetry.space_group_name_H-M   'P 1'
#
loop_
_entity.id
_entity.type
_entity.pdbx_description
1 polymer ?
#
loop_
_entity_poly.entity_id
_entity_poly.type
_entity_poly.pdbx_seq_one_letter_code
_entity_poly.pdbx_strand_id
1 'polypeptide(L)'
;MPLPGPATPPVPSSGPATASAPLLARSPPRLRPPAPAPARPLHPSSARARPPSPLLPPTGSAPVPAGAARAPQPRPLRRGVMAELDVGRHCQVERCRRRDFLPFVCDGCSGVFCLEHRSRESHSCPEVTVIHERLKSDKPTSYPCSFKDCAERELVPVTCPYCEKNFCLRHRHQSDHECEKLEIPRPRMVATQKLVKDIIDSKTGETASKRRKGAKNSETAAKVALMKLKMRADGDKSLPQTERVYFQVFLPKGSKEKSKPMFFCHRWSIGKVIDFAASLTSLKNDNNKLTAKKLRLCHITSGEALPLDHTLETWIAKEDCPLYNGGNIILEYLNDEEQFLKNVDSYLE
;
A
#
# COMPACT_ATOMS: atom_id res chain seq x y z
N MET A 1 -85.00 38.15 -57.84
CA MET A 1 -83.65 37.60 -58.02
C MET A 1 -83.25 36.92 -56.70
N PRO A 2 -83.57 35.63 -56.52
CA PRO A 2 -83.34 34.93 -55.27
C PRO A 2 -81.95 34.27 -55.23
N LEU A 3 -81.33 34.34 -54.06
CA LEU A 3 -80.07 33.66 -53.71
C LEU A 3 -80.34 32.16 -53.53
N PRO A 4 -79.47 31.25 -54.01
CA PRO A 4 -79.60 29.83 -53.77
C PRO A 4 -79.05 29.45 -52.37
N GLY A 5 -79.82 28.60 -51.67
CA GLY A 5 -79.52 28.10 -50.34
C GLY A 5 -78.45 26.99 -50.27
N PRO A 6 -78.12 26.51 -49.06
CA PRO A 6 -76.97 25.64 -48.82
C PRO A 6 -77.25 24.17 -49.16
N ALA A 7 -76.34 23.56 -49.91
CA ALA A 7 -76.33 22.14 -50.23
C ALA A 7 -75.58 21.33 -49.15
N THR A 8 -76.27 20.39 -48.52
CA THR A 8 -75.70 19.32 -47.71
C THR A 8 -75.15 18.22 -48.63
N PRO A 9 -73.91 17.73 -48.43
CA PRO A 9 -73.47 16.48 -49.04
C PRO A 9 -73.71 15.27 -48.12
N PRO A 10 -74.06 14.10 -48.70
CA PRO A 10 -74.48 12.90 -47.98
C PRO A 10 -73.32 12.01 -47.52
N VAL A 11 -73.63 11.19 -46.51
CA VAL A 11 -72.85 10.07 -45.97
C VAL A 11 -72.68 8.97 -47.04
N PRO A 12 -71.47 8.42 -47.25
CA PRO A 12 -71.32 7.13 -47.91
C PRO A 12 -71.07 5.99 -46.90
N SER A 13 -71.88 4.98 -47.12
CA SER A 13 -71.98 3.63 -46.57
C SER A 13 -70.70 2.80 -46.61
N SER A 14 -70.61 1.95 -45.60
CA SER A 14 -69.76 0.76 -45.44
C SER A 14 -69.66 -0.12 -46.70
N GLY A 15 -68.42 -0.39 -47.11
CA GLY A 15 -68.02 -1.43 -48.07
C GLY A 15 -66.97 -2.36 -47.44
N PRO A 16 -66.83 -3.60 -47.94
CA PRO A 16 -66.39 -4.73 -47.14
C PRO A 16 -64.86 -4.89 -47.04
N ALA A 17 -64.46 -5.52 -45.94
CA ALA A 17 -63.12 -5.95 -45.61
C ALA A 17 -62.51 -6.80 -46.75
N THR A 18 -61.41 -6.33 -47.32
CA THR A 18 -60.50 -7.14 -48.12
C THR A 18 -59.24 -7.38 -47.31
N ALA A 19 -59.06 -8.65 -46.96
CA ALA A 19 -57.93 -9.17 -46.20
C ALA A 19 -56.62 -8.91 -46.96
N SER A 20 -55.79 -8.02 -46.42
CA SER A 20 -54.39 -7.93 -46.81
C SER A 20 -53.60 -8.99 -46.04
N ALA A 21 -53.10 -9.97 -46.77
CA ALA A 21 -52.22 -11.00 -46.27
C ALA A 21 -50.96 -10.39 -45.62
N PRO A 22 -50.50 -10.89 -44.46
CA PRO A 22 -49.29 -10.39 -43.84
C PRO A 22 -48.07 -10.80 -44.67
N LEU A 23 -47.24 -9.80 -45.00
CA LEU A 23 -45.91 -9.99 -45.54
C LEU A 23 -45.12 -10.90 -44.58
N LEU A 24 -44.83 -12.12 -45.05
CA LEU A 24 -43.95 -13.07 -44.39
C LEU A 24 -42.58 -12.40 -44.19
N ALA A 25 -42.29 -12.02 -42.95
CA ALA A 25 -40.98 -11.60 -42.52
C ALA A 25 -39.99 -12.74 -42.79
N ARG A 26 -39.11 -12.53 -43.79
CA ARG A 26 -37.97 -13.42 -44.04
C ARG A 26 -37.10 -13.42 -42.78
N SER A 27 -37.02 -14.57 -42.12
CA SER A 27 -36.16 -14.77 -40.96
C SER A 27 -34.69 -14.48 -41.34
N PRO A 28 -33.91 -13.84 -40.46
CA PRO A 28 -32.47 -13.68 -40.68
C PRO A 28 -31.79 -15.06 -40.69
N PRO A 29 -30.71 -15.25 -41.48
CA PRO A 29 -30.00 -16.52 -41.50
C PRO A 29 -29.45 -16.84 -40.11
N ARG A 30 -29.77 -18.03 -39.60
CA ARG A 30 -29.21 -18.58 -38.36
C ARG A 30 -27.69 -18.59 -38.48
N LEU A 31 -27.01 -17.75 -37.69
CA LEU A 31 -25.57 -17.85 -37.49
C LEU A 31 -25.27 -19.22 -36.87
N ARG A 32 -24.46 -19.99 -37.59
CA ARG A 32 -23.96 -21.30 -37.15
C ARG A 32 -23.11 -21.08 -35.89
N PRO A 33 -23.30 -21.86 -34.80
CA PRO A 33 -22.43 -21.73 -33.64
C PRO A 33 -20.98 -22.07 -34.02
N PRO A 34 -19.98 -21.41 -33.42
CA PRO A 34 -18.58 -21.71 -33.68
C PRO A 34 -18.27 -23.16 -33.25
N ALA A 35 -17.49 -23.86 -34.09
CA ALA A 35 -17.03 -25.21 -33.82
C ALA A 35 -16.23 -25.25 -32.49
N PRO A 36 -16.33 -26.33 -31.70
CA PRO A 36 -15.52 -26.47 -30.50
C PRO A 36 -14.03 -26.51 -30.86
N ALA A 37 -13.24 -25.76 -30.11
CA ALA A 37 -11.79 -25.67 -30.29
C ALA A 37 -11.12 -27.05 -30.16
N PRO A 38 -10.04 -27.34 -30.93
CA PRO A 38 -9.29 -28.57 -30.76
C PRO A 38 -8.68 -28.64 -29.36
N ALA A 39 -8.83 -29.80 -28.71
CA ALA A 39 -8.28 -30.09 -27.40
C ALA A 39 -6.76 -29.83 -27.38
N ARG A 40 -6.29 -29.08 -26.37
CA ARG A 40 -4.85 -28.91 -26.08
C ARG A 40 -4.21 -30.29 -25.87
N PRO A 41 -3.01 -30.55 -26.42
CA PRO A 41 -2.25 -31.72 -26.06
C PRO A 41 -1.93 -31.67 -24.57
N LEU A 42 -2.31 -32.74 -23.85
CA LEU A 42 -1.87 -32.97 -22.48
C LEU A 42 -0.34 -33.13 -22.49
N HIS A 43 0.36 -32.22 -21.83
CA HIS A 43 1.76 -32.41 -21.50
C HIS A 43 1.90 -33.66 -20.62
N PRO A 44 2.85 -34.56 -20.88
CA PRO A 44 3.13 -35.66 -19.97
C PRO A 44 3.66 -35.09 -18.64
N SER A 45 2.98 -35.48 -17.56
CA SER A 45 3.41 -35.26 -16.18
C SER A 45 4.84 -35.74 -16.00
N SER A 46 5.78 -34.79 -15.91
CA SER A 46 7.11 -35.08 -15.41
C SER A 46 6.98 -35.39 -13.92
N ALA A 47 7.08 -36.67 -13.59
CA ALA A 47 7.20 -37.17 -12.23
C ALA A 47 8.35 -36.43 -11.53
N ARG A 48 8.02 -35.51 -10.62
CA ARG A 48 8.99 -34.94 -9.69
C ARG A 48 9.16 -35.92 -8.56
N ALA A 49 10.36 -36.50 -8.51
CA ALA A 49 10.84 -37.35 -7.44
C ALA A 49 10.62 -36.70 -6.07
N ARG A 50 10.11 -37.52 -5.16
CA ARG A 50 9.93 -37.23 -3.73
C ARG A 50 11.31 -37.01 -3.09
N PRO A 51 11.53 -35.96 -2.28
CA PRO A 51 12.80 -35.80 -1.58
C PRO A 51 12.97 -36.91 -0.53
N PRO A 52 14.20 -37.43 -0.33
CA PRO A 52 14.43 -38.46 0.68
C PRO A 52 14.30 -37.88 2.09
N SER A 53 13.67 -38.66 2.97
CA SER A 53 13.58 -38.41 4.40
C SER A 53 14.96 -38.43 5.05
N PRO A 54 15.26 -37.55 6.03
CA PRO A 54 16.51 -37.63 6.78
C PRO A 54 16.49 -38.86 7.69
N LEU A 55 17.51 -39.71 7.52
CA LEU A 55 17.79 -40.88 8.33
C LEU A 55 18.27 -40.45 9.73
N LEU A 56 17.68 -41.04 10.75
CA LEU A 56 18.16 -41.01 12.14
C LEU A 56 19.48 -41.79 12.25
N PRO A 57 20.49 -41.31 13.00
CA PRO A 57 21.64 -42.13 13.38
C PRO A 57 21.31 -43.04 14.58
N PRO A 58 21.97 -44.20 14.70
CA PRO A 58 21.68 -45.21 15.71
C PRO A 58 22.33 -44.90 17.06
N THR A 59 21.71 -45.49 18.09
CA THR A 59 22.10 -45.53 19.49
C THR A 59 23.41 -46.29 19.72
N GLY A 60 24.34 -45.70 20.47
CA GLY A 60 25.54 -46.35 21.00
C GLY A 60 25.97 -45.70 22.32
N SER A 61 26.35 -46.54 23.28
CA SER A 61 26.38 -46.27 24.72
C SER A 61 27.79 -45.97 25.29
N ALA A 62 27.81 -45.18 26.38
CA ALA A 62 28.83 -44.99 27.45
C ALA A 62 30.02 -44.01 27.21
N PRO A 63 30.68 -43.46 28.27
CA PRO A 63 30.25 -43.10 29.65
C PRO A 63 30.44 -41.59 30.00
N VAL A 64 30.02 -41.23 31.21
CA VAL A 64 29.88 -39.86 31.78
C VAL A 64 31.21 -39.27 32.28
N PRO A 65 31.41 -37.93 32.19
CA PRO A 65 32.04 -37.20 33.29
C PRO A 65 31.15 -36.07 33.84
N ALA A 66 31.31 -35.83 35.14
CA ALA A 66 30.52 -34.95 35.98
C ALA A 66 30.72 -33.45 35.68
N GLY A 67 29.65 -32.66 35.79
CA GLY A 67 29.71 -31.19 35.71
C GLY A 67 28.33 -30.57 35.49
N ALA A 68 27.49 -30.57 36.51
CA ALA A 68 26.10 -30.10 36.44
C ALA A 68 26.01 -28.55 36.47
N ALA A 69 25.51 -27.95 35.38
CA ALA A 69 24.84 -26.65 35.39
C ALA A 69 23.45 -26.84 34.78
N ARG A 70 22.42 -26.72 35.63
CA ARG A 70 21.05 -27.19 35.38
C ARG A 70 20.23 -26.09 34.70
N ALA A 71 19.91 -26.26 33.42
CA ALA A 71 18.87 -25.49 32.74
C ALA A 71 17.47 -25.95 33.22
N PRO A 72 16.53 -25.05 33.56
CA PRO A 72 15.20 -25.44 34.02
C PRO A 72 14.29 -25.85 32.84
N GLN A 73 13.77 -27.07 32.91
CA GLN A 73 12.70 -27.62 32.07
C GLN A 73 11.33 -26.97 32.39
N PRO A 74 10.37 -26.96 31.44
CA PRO A 74 9.04 -26.39 31.64
C PRO A 74 8.17 -27.31 32.51
N ARG A 75 7.35 -26.73 33.39
CA ARG A 75 6.40 -27.44 34.26
C ARG A 75 4.95 -27.22 33.84
N PRO A 76 4.04 -28.15 34.20
CA PRO A 76 2.88 -28.51 33.40
C PRO A 76 1.66 -27.61 33.63
N LEU A 77 0.79 -27.57 32.62
CA LEU A 77 -0.56 -27.01 32.72
C LEU A 77 -1.43 -27.90 33.62
N ARG A 78 -1.91 -27.32 34.74
CA ARG A 78 -3.27 -27.42 35.33
C ARG A 78 -3.19 -27.30 36.85
N ARG A 79 -3.85 -26.29 37.42
CA ARG A 79 -5.13 -26.39 38.15
C ARG A 79 -5.44 -25.01 38.72
N GLY A 80 -6.67 -24.52 38.52
CA GLY A 80 -7.11 -23.26 39.10
C GLY A 80 -6.94 -23.29 40.61
N VAL A 81 -6.13 -22.37 41.10
CA VAL A 81 -6.15 -21.91 42.49
C VAL A 81 -6.41 -20.41 42.39
N MET A 82 -7.43 -19.98 43.11
CA MET A 82 -7.90 -18.61 43.15
C MET A 82 -6.74 -17.68 43.53
N ALA A 83 -6.67 -16.52 42.90
CA ALA A 83 -5.70 -15.49 43.23
C ALA A 83 -5.87 -15.09 44.70
N GLU A 84 -5.00 -15.59 45.58
CA GLU A 84 -4.68 -14.89 46.81
C GLU A 84 -4.05 -13.56 46.40
N LEU A 85 -4.79 -12.48 46.63
CA LEU A 85 -4.34 -11.11 46.38
C LEU A 85 -3.17 -10.82 47.32
N ASP A 86 -1.94 -11.03 46.84
CA ASP A 86 -0.74 -10.52 47.50
C ASP A 86 -0.87 -9.00 47.56
N VAL A 87 -1.07 -8.50 48.78
CA VAL A 87 -1.32 -7.09 49.06
C VAL A 87 -0.16 -6.30 48.51
N GLY A 88 -0.42 -5.34 47.61
CA GLY A 88 0.60 -4.45 47.05
C GLY A 88 1.59 -3.98 48.12
N ARG A 89 2.89 -4.13 47.83
CA ARG A 89 3.98 -3.85 48.79
C ARG A 89 3.79 -2.48 49.42
N HIS A 90 4.05 -2.35 50.72
CA HIS A 90 3.94 -1.08 51.44
C HIS A 90 5.25 -0.32 51.41
N CYS A 91 5.17 1.01 51.38
CA CYS A 91 6.33 1.84 51.66
C CYS A 91 6.81 1.52 53.09
N GLN A 92 8.10 1.17 53.24
CA GLN A 92 8.71 0.78 54.52
C GLN A 92 8.77 1.96 55.53
N VAL A 93 8.49 3.19 55.08
CA VAL A 93 8.34 4.35 55.98
C VAL A 93 7.04 4.21 56.76
N GLU A 94 7.16 4.05 58.08
CA GLU A 94 6.04 3.82 59.01
C GLU A 94 4.92 4.85 58.92
N ARG A 95 5.25 6.08 58.56
CA ARG A 95 4.29 7.19 58.41
C ARG A 95 3.59 7.23 57.05
N CYS A 96 4.11 6.53 56.04
CA CYS A 96 3.57 6.57 54.67
C CYS A 96 2.67 5.37 54.39
N ARG A 97 3.18 4.13 54.57
CA ARG A 97 2.49 2.83 54.36
C ARG A 97 1.54 2.73 53.15
N ARG A 98 1.75 3.55 52.10
CA ARG A 98 0.95 3.56 50.86
C ARG A 98 1.08 2.21 50.16
N ARG A 99 0.01 1.75 49.48
CA ARG A 99 -0.08 0.43 48.81
C ARG A 99 0.02 0.52 47.28
N ASP A 100 -0.44 1.63 46.71
CA ASP A 100 -0.46 1.86 45.26
C ASP A 100 0.69 2.78 44.86
N PHE A 101 1.88 2.20 44.69
CA PHE A 101 3.05 2.90 44.18
C PHE A 101 3.96 1.96 43.37
N LEU A 102 4.78 2.56 42.50
CA LEU A 102 5.84 1.83 41.81
C LEU A 102 6.99 1.58 42.81
N PRO A 103 7.33 0.32 43.15
CA PRO A 103 8.28 0.04 44.21
C PRO A 103 9.71 0.46 43.84
N PHE A 104 10.28 1.40 44.59
CA PHE A 104 11.69 1.77 44.51
C PHE A 104 12.48 1.08 45.61
N VAL A 105 13.55 0.37 45.28
CA VAL A 105 14.44 -0.28 46.25
C VAL A 105 15.60 0.67 46.56
N CYS A 106 15.89 0.94 47.83
CA CYS A 106 17.04 1.74 48.22
C CYS A 106 18.33 0.91 48.18
N ASP A 107 19.36 1.39 47.48
CA ASP A 107 20.65 0.67 47.36
C ASP A 107 21.46 0.58 48.68
N GLY A 108 21.10 1.36 49.71
CA GLY A 108 21.72 1.28 51.03
C GLY A 108 21.02 0.25 51.92
N CYS A 109 19.79 0.56 52.34
CA CYS A 109 19.05 -0.27 53.29
C CYS A 109 18.21 -1.39 52.65
N SER A 110 18.20 -1.52 51.32
CA SER A 110 17.39 -2.49 50.55
C SER A 110 15.87 -2.44 50.81
N GLY A 111 15.38 -1.39 51.46
CA GLY A 111 13.95 -1.17 51.73
C GLY A 111 13.19 -0.76 50.47
N VAL A 112 11.87 -1.05 50.44
CA VAL A 112 10.97 -0.67 49.34
C VAL A 112 10.20 0.59 49.70
N PHE A 113 10.26 1.60 48.83
CA PHE A 113 9.75 2.93 49.07
C PHE A 113 8.94 3.48 47.90
N CYS A 114 7.99 4.38 48.19
CA CYS A 114 7.24 5.11 47.17
C CYS A 114 8.06 6.26 46.58
N LEU A 115 7.51 6.92 45.54
CA LEU A 115 8.20 8.02 44.85
C LEU A 115 8.68 9.14 45.80
N GLU A 116 7.88 9.47 46.81
CA GLU A 116 8.20 10.50 47.81
C GLU A 116 9.30 10.07 48.79
N HIS A 117 9.49 8.76 48.99
CA HIS A 117 10.44 8.19 49.95
C HIS A 117 11.62 7.47 49.28
N ARG A 118 11.80 7.64 47.95
CA ARG A 118 12.83 6.93 47.17
C ARG A 118 14.26 7.38 47.48
N SER A 119 14.46 8.61 47.96
CA SER A 119 15.78 9.17 48.22
C SER A 119 16.25 8.81 49.63
N ARG A 120 17.57 8.71 49.86
CA ARG A 120 18.13 8.32 51.16
C ARG A 120 17.75 9.30 52.28
N GLU A 121 17.59 10.57 51.93
CA GLU A 121 17.20 11.64 52.85
C GLU A 121 15.72 11.53 53.21
N SER A 122 14.87 11.17 52.24
CA SER A 122 13.42 11.13 52.41
C SER A 122 12.94 10.02 53.35
N HIS A 123 13.66 8.89 53.44
CA HIS A 123 13.33 7.80 54.37
C HIS A 123 14.31 7.65 55.53
N SER A 124 15.20 8.63 55.75
CA SER A 124 16.25 8.59 56.78
C SER A 124 17.02 7.26 56.76
N CYS A 125 17.66 6.96 55.63
CA CYS A 125 18.36 5.69 55.41
C CYS A 125 19.37 5.40 56.54
N PRO A 126 19.28 4.23 57.21
CA PRO A 126 20.20 3.89 58.31
C PRO A 126 21.64 3.66 57.82
N GLU A 127 21.84 3.28 56.56
CA GLU A 127 23.16 3.14 55.95
C GLU A 127 23.61 4.45 55.29
N VAL A 128 23.93 5.46 56.09
CA VAL A 128 24.74 6.60 55.64
C VAL A 128 26.22 6.26 55.87
N THR A 129 26.73 5.26 55.15
CA THR A 129 28.17 5.21 54.91
C THR A 129 28.43 5.95 53.61
N VAL A 130 29.18 7.04 53.74
CA VAL A 130 29.64 7.86 52.64
C VAL A 130 30.54 7.00 51.77
N ILE A 131 30.00 6.38 50.73
CA ILE A 131 30.81 5.90 49.62
C ILE A 131 31.25 7.19 48.90
N HIS A 132 32.39 7.74 49.31
CA HIS A 132 33.19 8.58 48.41
C HIS A 132 33.66 7.65 47.30
N GLU A 133 32.76 7.44 46.33
CA GLU A 133 33.07 6.75 45.10
C GLU A 133 34.15 7.60 44.44
N ARG A 134 35.39 7.11 44.51
CA ARG A 134 36.47 7.58 43.68
C ARG A 134 35.94 7.39 42.27
N LEU A 135 35.43 8.47 41.66
CA LEU A 135 34.98 8.52 40.27
C LEU A 135 36.11 7.92 39.43
N LYS A 136 36.03 6.62 39.15
CA LYS A 136 36.76 6.05 38.04
C LYS A 136 36.19 6.84 36.89
N SER A 137 37.02 7.66 36.27
CA SER A 137 36.69 8.29 35.01
C SER A 137 36.27 7.15 34.09
N ASP A 138 34.96 6.98 33.93
CA ASP A 138 34.36 6.20 32.84
C ASP A 138 34.81 6.93 31.58
N LYS A 139 36.03 6.63 31.13
CA LYS A 139 36.48 7.05 29.82
C LYS A 139 35.54 6.32 28.88
N PRO A 140 34.67 7.02 28.14
CA PRO A 140 33.79 6.35 27.21
C PRO A 140 34.66 5.58 26.22
N THR A 141 34.54 4.26 26.24
CA THR A 141 35.15 3.40 25.23
C THR A 141 34.56 3.81 23.89
N SER A 142 35.35 4.51 23.09
CA SER A 142 34.94 4.99 21.77
C SER A 142 35.51 4.07 20.69
N TYR A 143 34.66 3.65 19.77
CA TYR A 143 34.95 2.70 18.71
C TYR A 143 35.22 3.45 17.40
N PRO A 144 36.44 3.40 16.84
CA PRO A 144 36.80 4.16 15.64
C PRO A 144 36.19 3.55 14.37
N CYS A 145 35.87 4.42 13.41
CA CYS A 145 35.45 4.00 12.08
C CYS A 145 36.62 3.40 11.29
N SER A 146 36.36 2.28 10.60
CA SER A 146 37.35 1.59 9.77
C SER A 146 37.29 2.00 8.28
N PHE A 147 36.45 2.98 7.94
CA PHE A 147 36.34 3.49 6.56
C PHE A 147 37.48 4.45 6.24
N LYS A 148 37.94 4.45 4.97
CA LYS A 148 39.00 5.33 4.48
C LYS A 148 38.59 6.79 4.72
N ASP A 149 39.53 7.60 5.21
CA ASP A 149 39.34 9.03 5.49
C ASP A 149 38.24 9.38 6.51
N CYS A 150 37.84 8.43 7.37
CA CYS A 150 36.90 8.68 8.46
C CYS A 150 37.56 8.60 9.84
N ALA A 151 37.72 9.74 10.51
CA ALA A 151 38.26 9.83 11.88
C ALA A 151 37.18 9.74 12.98
N GLU A 152 35.93 9.46 12.61
CA GLU A 152 34.81 9.46 13.56
C GLU A 152 34.84 8.24 14.47
N ARG A 153 34.38 8.43 15.72
CA ARG A 153 34.34 7.40 16.75
C ARG A 153 32.96 7.39 17.40
N GLU A 154 32.42 6.19 17.60
CA GLU A 154 31.09 6.01 18.20
C GLU A 154 31.22 5.47 19.62
N LEU A 155 30.24 5.76 20.48
CA LEU A 155 30.19 5.23 21.84
C LEU A 155 29.73 3.76 21.89
N VAL A 156 29.16 3.28 20.79
CA VAL A 156 28.62 1.93 20.64
C VAL A 156 29.34 1.25 19.47
N PRO A 157 29.67 -0.05 19.59
CA PRO A 157 30.24 -0.79 18.47
C PRO A 157 29.21 -0.94 17.35
N VAL A 158 29.58 -0.54 16.14
CA VAL A 158 28.78 -0.67 14.92
C VAL A 158 29.55 -1.55 13.94
N THR A 159 29.41 -2.86 14.13
CA THR A 159 30.10 -3.86 13.30
C THR A 159 29.28 -4.22 12.07
N CYS A 160 29.94 -4.25 10.91
CA CYS A 160 29.32 -4.76 9.69
C CYS A 160 29.22 -6.30 9.77
N PRO A 161 28.05 -6.93 9.57
CA PRO A 161 27.91 -8.38 9.65
C PRO A 161 28.59 -9.13 8.50
N TYR A 162 29.15 -8.41 7.52
CA TYR A 162 29.79 -8.98 6.35
C TYR A 162 31.31 -8.88 6.44
N CYS A 163 31.88 -7.68 6.57
CA CYS A 163 33.33 -7.50 6.67
C CYS A 163 33.85 -7.48 8.13
N GLU A 164 32.96 -7.57 9.13
CA GLU A 164 33.29 -7.68 10.56
C GLU A 164 34.09 -6.50 11.14
N LYS A 165 34.25 -5.41 10.36
CA LYS A 165 34.90 -4.17 10.78
C LYS A 165 33.91 -3.22 11.46
N ASN A 166 34.44 -2.34 12.34
CA ASN A 166 33.66 -1.32 13.04
C ASN A 166 33.59 -0.02 12.24
N PHE A 167 32.42 0.60 12.16
CA PHE A 167 32.19 1.86 11.44
C PHE A 167 31.51 2.90 12.32
N CYS A 168 31.42 4.15 11.87
CA CYS A 168 30.56 5.14 12.52
C CYS A 168 29.12 5.04 12.00
N LEU A 169 28.19 5.80 12.59
CA LEU A 169 26.79 5.78 12.14
C LEU A 169 26.63 6.27 10.69
N ARG A 170 27.53 7.13 10.20
CA ARG A 170 27.54 7.58 8.79
C ARG A 170 27.96 6.50 7.81
N HIS A 171 28.80 5.54 8.23
CA HIS A 171 29.36 4.49 7.38
C HIS A 171 28.86 3.09 7.77
N ARG A 172 27.72 3.00 8.46
CA ARG A 172 27.16 1.74 8.97
C ARG A 172 26.69 0.81 7.85
N HIS A 173 26.18 1.34 6.74
CA HIS A 173 25.71 0.50 5.64
C HIS A 173 26.87 0.07 4.75
N GLN A 174 26.72 -1.10 4.11
CA GLN A 174 27.75 -1.70 3.27
C GLN A 174 28.23 -0.74 2.16
N SER A 175 27.30 -0.03 1.51
CA SER A 175 27.59 0.89 0.41
C SER A 175 28.42 2.09 0.85
N ASP A 176 28.18 2.55 2.08
CA ASP A 176 28.78 3.76 2.63
C ASP A 176 30.23 3.52 3.07
N HIS A 177 30.60 2.27 3.38
CA HIS A 177 31.97 1.91 3.77
C HIS A 177 32.75 1.09 2.72
N GLU A 178 32.29 1.07 1.46
CA GLU A 178 32.89 0.26 0.39
C GLU A 178 33.18 -1.18 0.85
N CYS A 179 32.16 -1.85 1.40
CA CYS A 179 32.33 -3.17 2.02
C CYS A 179 32.97 -4.17 1.04
N GLU A 180 34.04 -4.82 1.49
CA GLU A 180 34.77 -5.82 0.70
C GLU A 180 33.90 -7.00 0.23
N LYS A 181 32.84 -7.31 0.98
CA LYS A 181 31.88 -8.38 0.66
C LYS A 181 30.62 -7.88 -0.06
N LEU A 182 30.60 -6.64 -0.55
CA LEU A 182 29.53 -6.19 -1.44
C LEU A 182 29.72 -6.75 -2.84
N GLU A 183 28.84 -7.67 -3.23
CA GLU A 183 28.58 -7.93 -4.63
C GLU A 183 27.81 -6.72 -5.21
N ILE A 184 28.54 -5.73 -5.70
CA ILE A 184 27.94 -4.64 -6.47
C ILE A 184 27.29 -5.29 -7.72
N PRO A 185 25.96 -5.19 -7.92
CA PRO A 185 25.35 -5.66 -9.14
C PRO A 185 26.04 -4.96 -10.31
N ARG A 186 26.72 -5.71 -11.17
CA ARG A 186 27.42 -5.15 -12.34
C ARG A 186 26.43 -4.24 -13.08
N PRO A 187 26.78 -2.97 -13.35
CA PRO A 187 25.88 -2.09 -14.07
C PRO A 187 25.55 -2.73 -15.41
N ARG A 188 24.27 -3.10 -15.57
CA ARG A 188 23.74 -3.88 -16.70
C ARG A 188 23.65 -3.08 -18.00
N MET A 189 24.55 -2.13 -18.24
CA MET A 189 24.35 -1.07 -19.24
C MET A 189 25.62 -0.56 -19.93
N VAL A 190 26.53 -1.46 -20.33
CA VAL A 190 27.56 -1.08 -21.34
C VAL A 190 26.96 -1.11 -22.75
N ALA A 191 26.00 -2.00 -23.02
CA ALA A 191 25.35 -2.11 -24.33
C ALA A 191 24.35 -0.98 -24.65
N THR A 192 23.86 -0.24 -23.66
CA THR A 192 22.79 0.77 -23.85
C THR A 192 23.34 2.14 -24.27
N GLN A 193 24.62 2.44 -24.02
CA GLN A 193 25.19 3.74 -24.35
C GLN A 193 25.37 3.95 -25.87
N LYS A 194 25.73 2.88 -26.60
CA LYS A 194 25.81 2.91 -28.08
C LYS A 194 24.43 3.15 -28.70
N LEU A 195 23.42 2.41 -28.24
CA LEU A 195 22.03 2.60 -28.68
C LEU A 195 21.51 4.02 -28.40
N VAL A 196 21.87 4.63 -27.27
CA VAL A 196 21.45 6.01 -26.96
C VAL A 196 22.11 7.03 -27.89
N LYS A 197 23.39 6.84 -28.25
CA LYS A 197 24.06 7.69 -29.26
C LYS A 197 23.39 7.54 -30.63
N ASP A 198 23.18 6.31 -31.09
CA ASP A 198 22.54 6.04 -32.38
C ASP A 198 21.11 6.60 -32.47
N ILE A 199 20.36 6.66 -31.36
CA ILE A 199 19.00 7.24 -31.29
C ILE A 199 19.02 8.79 -31.33
N ILE A 200 20.06 9.42 -30.79
CA ILE A 200 20.21 10.89 -30.81
C ILE A 200 20.64 11.34 -32.21
N ASP A 201 21.59 10.61 -32.81
CA ASP A 201 22.11 10.89 -34.14
C ASP A 201 21.07 10.64 -35.25
N SER A 202 20.14 9.70 -35.05
CA SER A 202 19.00 9.46 -35.97
C SER A 202 17.83 10.43 -35.83
N LYS A 203 17.92 11.42 -34.93
CA LYS A 203 16.85 12.40 -34.67
C LYS A 203 17.10 13.78 -35.29
N THR A 204 18.29 14.01 -35.82
CA THR A 204 18.73 15.30 -36.39
C THR A 204 18.56 15.40 -37.91
N GLY A 205 18.08 14.37 -38.59
CA GLY A 205 17.73 14.44 -40.01
C GLY A 205 16.57 13.53 -40.34
N GLU A 206 15.42 14.14 -40.63
CA GLU A 206 14.25 13.63 -41.39
C GLU A 206 12.92 13.97 -40.71
N THR A 207 12.32 15.03 -41.25
CA THR A 207 10.89 15.32 -41.18
C THR A 207 10.10 14.28 -41.96
N ALA A 208 8.92 13.93 -41.42
CA ALA A 208 7.86 13.11 -42.01
C ALA A 208 8.16 11.62 -42.27
N SER A 209 7.53 10.73 -41.49
CA SER A 209 6.59 9.69 -41.99
C SER A 209 6.41 8.51 -41.02
N LYS A 210 5.16 8.05 -40.92
CA LYS A 210 4.71 6.72 -40.48
C LYS A 210 5.09 6.30 -39.06
N ARG A 211 4.12 6.52 -38.17
CA ARG A 211 3.92 5.87 -36.86
C ARG A 211 4.18 4.36 -36.98
N ARG A 212 5.41 3.91 -36.69
CA ARG A 212 5.71 2.49 -36.48
C ARG A 212 4.88 2.04 -35.27
N LYS A 213 3.79 1.29 -35.50
CA LYS A 213 3.08 0.56 -34.45
C LYS A 213 4.08 -0.46 -33.89
N GLY A 214 4.80 -0.07 -32.85
CA GLY A 214 5.63 -0.96 -32.08
C GLY A 214 4.79 -2.12 -31.58
N ALA A 215 5.35 -3.33 -31.67
CA ALA A 215 4.72 -4.57 -31.23
C ALA A 215 4.14 -4.39 -29.81
N LYS A 216 2.88 -4.80 -29.65
CA LYS A 216 2.08 -4.68 -28.41
C LYS A 216 2.64 -5.60 -27.32
N ASN A 217 3.75 -5.22 -26.68
CA ASN A 217 4.05 -5.74 -25.35
C ASN A 217 3.28 -4.89 -24.32
N SER A 218 1.96 -5.11 -24.22
CA SER A 218 1.07 -4.29 -23.37
C SER A 218 1.59 -4.20 -21.93
N GLU A 219 2.25 -5.24 -21.44
CA GLU A 219 2.85 -5.29 -20.11
C GLU A 219 3.99 -4.28 -19.93
N THR A 220 4.90 -4.17 -20.89
CA THR A 220 6.02 -3.21 -20.86
C THR A 220 5.51 -1.80 -21.11
N ALA A 221 4.51 -1.63 -21.99
CA ALA A 221 3.83 -0.35 -22.18
C ALA A 221 3.09 0.11 -20.90
N ALA A 222 2.43 -0.79 -20.18
CA ALA A 222 1.75 -0.52 -18.91
C ALA A 222 2.74 -0.16 -17.80
N LYS A 223 3.87 -0.88 -17.69
CA LYS A 223 4.94 -0.54 -16.75
C LYS A 223 5.53 0.86 -17.03
N VAL A 224 5.77 1.19 -18.30
CA VAL A 224 6.27 2.53 -18.68
C VAL A 224 5.21 3.60 -18.42
N ALA A 225 3.93 3.33 -18.65
CA ALA A 225 2.84 4.26 -18.33
C ALA A 225 2.77 4.53 -16.82
N LEU A 226 2.84 3.48 -16.00
CA LEU A 226 2.86 3.58 -14.55
C LEU A 226 4.09 4.33 -14.04
N MET A 227 5.28 4.11 -14.62
CA MET A 227 6.48 4.88 -14.28
C MET A 227 6.31 6.37 -14.62
N LYS A 228 5.78 6.71 -15.81
CA LYS A 228 5.51 8.10 -16.21
C LYS A 228 4.48 8.77 -15.29
N LEU A 229 3.45 8.03 -14.90
CA LEU A 229 2.43 8.48 -13.96
C LEU A 229 3.06 8.80 -12.60
N LYS A 230 3.84 7.86 -12.03
CA LYS A 230 4.53 8.02 -10.75
C LYS A 230 5.47 9.22 -10.70
N MET A 231 6.11 9.55 -11.82
CA MET A 231 7.01 10.72 -11.92
C MET A 231 6.29 12.06 -11.85
N ARG A 232 5.04 12.14 -12.29
CA ARG A 232 4.27 13.38 -12.38
C ARG A 232 3.17 13.48 -11.32
N ALA A 233 2.85 12.36 -10.67
CA ALA A 233 1.74 12.27 -9.74
C ALA A 233 1.97 13.13 -8.49
N ASP A 234 0.97 13.93 -8.18
CA ASP A 234 0.95 14.80 -7.00
C ASP A 234 0.08 14.17 -5.90
N GLY A 235 0.45 14.39 -4.65
CA GLY A 235 -0.24 13.81 -3.51
C GLY A 235 0.51 13.98 -2.18
N ASP A 236 0.00 13.33 -1.13
CA ASP A 236 0.55 13.47 0.22
C ASP A 236 1.93 12.80 0.34
N LYS A 237 2.97 13.63 0.44
CA LYS A 237 4.37 13.18 0.50
C LYS A 237 4.67 12.35 1.75
N SER A 238 3.86 12.45 2.81
CA SER A 238 4.04 11.69 4.05
C SER A 238 3.69 10.21 3.91
N LEU A 239 2.87 9.83 2.91
CA LEU A 239 2.44 8.45 2.72
C LEU A 239 3.63 7.57 2.27
N PRO A 240 3.87 6.39 2.86
CA PRO A 240 4.90 5.47 2.41
C PRO A 240 4.58 4.89 1.03
N GLN A 241 5.59 4.56 0.21
CA GLN A 241 5.39 4.09 -1.17
C GLN A 241 4.52 2.83 -1.27
N THR A 242 4.55 1.97 -0.25
CA THR A 242 3.75 0.74 -0.16
C THR A 242 2.25 1.01 -0.11
N GLU A 243 1.85 2.15 0.45
CA GLU A 243 0.44 2.51 0.60
C GLU A 243 -0.11 3.33 -0.58
N ARG A 244 0.77 3.80 -1.47
CA ARG A 244 0.40 4.70 -2.57
C ARG A 244 -0.20 3.94 -3.75
N VAL A 245 -1.43 4.30 -4.09
CA VAL A 245 -2.10 3.92 -5.34
C VAL A 245 -2.16 5.13 -6.25
N TYR A 246 -1.75 4.95 -7.50
CA TYR A 246 -1.61 6.02 -8.48
C TYR A 246 -2.77 5.95 -9.47
N PHE A 247 -3.34 7.10 -9.82
CA PHE A 247 -4.37 7.20 -10.84
C PHE A 247 -4.18 8.43 -11.73
N GLN A 248 -4.58 8.31 -12.99
CA GLN A 248 -4.82 9.46 -13.85
C GLN A 248 -6.24 9.98 -13.56
N VAL A 249 -6.34 11.15 -12.93
CA VAL A 249 -7.63 11.75 -12.55
C VAL A 249 -8.08 12.70 -13.64
N PHE A 250 -9.19 12.37 -14.31
CA PHE A 250 -9.84 13.25 -15.28
C PHE A 250 -10.75 14.23 -14.55
N LEU A 251 -10.67 15.51 -14.93
CA LEU A 251 -11.34 16.60 -14.24
C LEU A 251 -12.64 17.00 -14.96
N PRO A 252 -13.58 17.68 -14.26
CA PRO A 252 -14.84 18.11 -14.84
C PRO A 252 -14.67 19.01 -16.07
N LYS A 253 -15.62 18.96 -17.01
CA LYS A 253 -15.63 19.80 -18.21
C LYS A 253 -15.80 21.28 -17.82
N GLY A 254 -14.68 21.99 -17.68
CA GLY A 254 -14.62 23.37 -17.19
C GLY A 254 -13.36 23.68 -16.37
N SER A 255 -12.56 22.67 -16.01
CA SER A 255 -11.26 22.85 -15.38
C SER A 255 -10.17 23.30 -16.37
N LYS A 256 -9.12 23.94 -15.84
CA LYS A 256 -7.95 24.40 -16.63
C LYS A 256 -7.17 23.25 -17.29
N GLU A 257 -7.20 22.07 -16.69
CA GLU A 257 -6.50 20.87 -17.17
C GLU A 257 -7.52 19.76 -17.41
N LYS A 258 -7.30 18.93 -18.45
CA LYS A 258 -8.18 17.80 -18.78
C LYS A 258 -8.01 16.63 -17.81
N SER A 259 -6.78 16.37 -17.37
CA SER A 259 -6.47 15.34 -16.39
C SER A 259 -5.17 15.64 -15.67
N LYS A 260 -5.09 15.20 -14.41
CA LYS A 260 -3.92 15.36 -13.55
C LYS A 260 -3.57 14.01 -12.90
N PRO A 261 -2.31 13.55 -12.99
CA PRO A 261 -1.87 12.35 -12.29
C PRO A 261 -1.82 12.63 -10.79
N MET A 262 -2.38 11.73 -9.99
CA MET A 262 -2.41 11.84 -8.52
C MET A 262 -2.14 10.50 -7.86
N PHE A 263 -1.77 10.54 -6.58
CA PHE A 263 -1.67 9.33 -5.76
C PHE A 263 -2.37 9.50 -4.41
N PHE A 264 -2.92 8.39 -3.92
CA PHE A 264 -3.71 8.31 -2.68
C PHE A 264 -3.31 7.08 -1.87
N CYS A 265 -3.67 7.05 -0.59
CA CYS A 265 -3.51 5.85 0.23
C CYS A 265 -4.63 4.84 -0.11
N HIS A 266 -4.31 3.56 -0.32
CA HIS A 266 -5.33 2.53 -0.58
C HIS A 266 -6.36 2.39 0.55
N ARG A 267 -6.00 2.77 1.79
CA ARG A 267 -6.86 2.71 2.97
C ARG A 267 -7.86 3.85 3.07
N TRP A 268 -7.74 4.88 2.22
CA TRP A 268 -8.65 6.02 2.27
C TRP A 268 -10.04 5.66 1.74
N SER A 269 -11.06 6.26 2.35
CA SER A 269 -12.42 6.24 1.82
C SER A 269 -12.50 7.06 0.53
N ILE A 270 -13.42 6.71 -0.36
CA ILE A 270 -13.65 7.47 -1.60
C ILE A 270 -14.00 8.93 -1.30
N GLY A 271 -14.74 9.21 -0.22
CA GLY A 271 -14.99 10.59 0.24
C GLY A 271 -13.70 11.36 0.51
N LYS A 272 -12.76 10.76 1.27
CA LYS A 272 -11.47 11.39 1.57
C LYS A 272 -10.61 11.58 0.30
N VAL A 273 -10.68 10.64 -0.64
CA VAL A 273 -10.01 10.75 -1.95
C VAL A 273 -10.56 11.93 -2.74
N ILE A 274 -11.88 12.12 -2.76
CA ILE A 274 -12.54 13.24 -3.44
C ILE A 274 -12.16 14.57 -2.79
N ASP A 275 -12.20 14.67 -1.46
CA ASP A 275 -11.80 15.89 -0.73
C ASP A 275 -10.36 16.29 -1.06
N PHE A 276 -9.47 15.30 -1.02
CA PHE A 276 -8.06 15.53 -1.31
C PHE A 276 -7.83 15.90 -2.78
N ALA A 277 -8.44 15.18 -3.72
CA ALA A 277 -8.36 15.49 -5.15
C ALA A 277 -8.93 16.89 -5.47
N ALA A 278 -10.04 17.27 -4.82
CA ALA A 278 -10.64 18.59 -4.97
C ALA A 278 -9.70 19.69 -4.47
N SER A 279 -9.06 19.50 -3.31
CA SER A 279 -8.06 20.45 -2.80
C SER A 279 -6.86 20.62 -3.75
N LEU A 280 -6.36 19.51 -4.33
CA LEU A 280 -5.24 19.50 -5.28
C LEU A 280 -5.56 20.14 -6.64
N THR A 281 -6.83 20.19 -7.01
CA THR A 281 -7.32 20.75 -8.29
C THR A 281 -8.07 22.07 -8.11
N SER A 282 -8.14 22.56 -6.86
CA SER A 282 -8.92 23.74 -6.49
C SER A 282 -10.38 23.67 -6.95
N LEU A 283 -10.96 22.47 -6.96
CA LEU A 283 -12.38 22.26 -7.21
C LEU A 283 -13.17 22.50 -5.91
N LYS A 284 -14.37 23.05 -6.04
CA LYS A 284 -15.26 23.27 -4.89
C LYS A 284 -15.98 21.96 -4.56
N ASN A 285 -15.67 21.38 -3.40
CA ASN A 285 -16.41 20.24 -2.88
C ASN A 285 -17.39 20.69 -1.79
N ASP A 286 -18.66 20.85 -2.16
CA ASP A 286 -19.76 21.20 -1.25
C ASP A 286 -20.66 19.98 -0.96
N ASN A 287 -20.12 18.76 -0.99
CA ASN A 287 -20.89 17.52 -0.80
C ASN A 287 -21.65 17.42 0.54
N ASN A 288 -21.27 18.22 1.54
CA ASN A 288 -21.96 18.29 2.84
C ASN A 288 -23.19 19.20 2.81
N LYS A 289 -23.43 19.93 1.71
CA LYS A 289 -24.61 20.77 1.51
C LYS A 289 -25.61 20.04 0.61
N LEU A 290 -26.89 20.40 0.71
CA LEU A 290 -27.95 19.93 -0.19
C LEU A 290 -27.85 20.63 -1.56
N THR A 291 -26.69 20.55 -2.20
CA THR A 291 -26.48 21.11 -3.54
C THR A 291 -27.04 20.16 -4.59
N ALA A 292 -27.63 20.72 -5.65
CA ALA A 292 -28.18 19.94 -6.75
C ALA A 292 -27.14 19.04 -7.44
N LYS A 293 -25.85 19.43 -7.41
CA LYS A 293 -24.74 18.65 -7.95
C LYS A 293 -23.72 18.36 -6.86
N LYS A 294 -23.31 17.10 -6.75
CA LYS A 294 -22.28 16.60 -5.84
C LYS A 294 -21.07 16.12 -6.62
N LEU A 295 -19.88 16.39 -6.09
CA LEU A 295 -18.62 15.92 -6.66
C LEU A 295 -18.47 14.42 -6.39
N ARG A 296 -18.42 13.63 -7.45
CA ARG A 296 -18.39 12.16 -7.39
C ARG A 296 -17.19 11.63 -8.15
N LEU A 297 -16.64 10.53 -7.65
CA LEU A 297 -15.59 9.79 -8.32
C LEU A 297 -16.21 8.64 -9.11
N CYS A 298 -15.96 8.59 -10.40
CA CYS A 298 -16.55 7.62 -11.31
C CYS A 298 -15.47 6.69 -11.89
N HIS A 299 -15.83 5.42 -12.05
CA HIS A 299 -15.00 4.46 -12.74
C HIS A 299 -15.07 4.68 -14.26
N ILE A 300 -13.95 4.53 -14.96
CA ILE A 300 -13.88 4.83 -16.39
C ILE A 300 -14.57 3.78 -17.27
N THR A 301 -14.53 2.49 -16.91
CA THR A 301 -15.08 1.45 -17.79
C THR A 301 -16.57 1.24 -17.57
N SER A 302 -17.04 1.37 -16.31
CA SER A 302 -18.46 1.19 -15.97
C SER A 302 -19.24 2.49 -15.95
N GLY A 303 -18.56 3.65 -15.86
CA GLY A 303 -19.22 4.95 -15.65
C GLY A 303 -19.88 5.09 -14.27
N GLU A 304 -19.75 4.09 -13.39
CA GLU A 304 -20.42 4.03 -12.08
C GLU A 304 -19.75 4.99 -11.08
N ALA A 305 -20.57 5.76 -10.38
CA ALA A 305 -20.14 6.66 -9.31
C ALA A 305 -19.89 5.88 -8.02
N LEU A 306 -18.62 5.80 -7.63
CA LEU A 306 -18.12 5.09 -6.46
C LEU A 306 -18.78 5.62 -5.17
N PRO A 307 -19.33 4.75 -4.31
CA PRO A 307 -19.86 5.12 -3.00
C PRO A 307 -18.79 5.73 -2.08
N LEU A 308 -19.16 6.77 -1.33
CA LEU A 308 -18.25 7.60 -0.53
C LEU A 308 -17.67 6.86 0.70
N ASP A 309 -18.42 5.89 1.21
CA ASP A 309 -18.17 5.08 2.40
C ASP A 309 -17.17 3.93 2.14
N HIS A 310 -17.03 3.51 0.89
CA HIS A 310 -16.11 2.45 0.51
C HIS A 310 -14.66 2.94 0.49
N THR A 311 -13.70 2.03 0.66
CA THR A 311 -12.26 2.34 0.53
C THR A 311 -11.75 2.01 -0.86
N LEU A 312 -10.63 2.64 -1.26
CA LEU A 312 -9.96 2.32 -2.52
C LEU A 312 -9.56 0.85 -2.59
N GLU A 313 -9.08 0.28 -1.48
CA GLU A 313 -8.70 -1.13 -1.38
C GLU A 313 -9.84 -2.09 -1.74
N THR A 314 -11.06 -1.84 -1.25
CA THR A 314 -12.24 -2.65 -1.59
C THR A 314 -12.54 -2.60 -3.09
N TRP A 315 -12.37 -1.45 -3.73
CA TRP A 315 -12.58 -1.28 -5.17
C TRP A 315 -11.46 -1.85 -6.02
N ILE A 316 -10.24 -1.95 -5.49
CA ILE A 316 -9.12 -2.64 -6.15
C ILE A 316 -9.30 -4.16 -6.08
N ALA A 317 -9.90 -4.67 -4.99
CA ALA A 317 -10.12 -6.10 -4.77
C ALA A 317 -11.39 -6.67 -5.43
N LYS A 318 -12.29 -5.83 -5.96
CA LYS A 318 -13.52 -6.28 -6.64
C LYS A 318 -13.21 -7.05 -7.92
N GLU A 319 -13.92 -8.16 -8.15
CA GLU A 319 -13.81 -8.95 -9.38
C GLU A 319 -14.53 -8.30 -10.57
N ASP A 320 -15.67 -7.66 -10.31
CA ASP A 320 -16.44 -6.91 -11.31
C ASP A 320 -15.93 -5.47 -11.40
N CYS A 321 -15.08 -5.20 -12.41
CA CYS A 321 -14.47 -3.90 -12.69
C CYS A 321 -13.52 -3.36 -11.59
N PRO A 322 -12.39 -4.04 -11.30
CA PRO A 322 -11.41 -3.57 -10.33
C PRO A 322 -10.78 -2.23 -10.76
N LEU A 323 -10.60 -1.35 -9.78
CA LEU A 323 -9.65 -0.25 -9.91
C LEU A 323 -8.23 -0.83 -9.92
N TYR A 324 -7.41 -0.42 -10.88
CA TYR A 324 -6.02 -0.85 -10.96
C TYR A 324 -5.08 0.30 -10.65
N ASN A 325 -3.96 -0.02 -9.99
CA ASN A 325 -2.89 0.94 -9.78
C ASN A 325 -2.29 1.35 -11.14
N GLY A 326 -2.29 2.64 -11.42
CA GLY A 326 -1.97 3.20 -12.73
C GLY A 326 -3.18 3.40 -13.64
N GLY A 327 -4.40 3.22 -13.12
CA GLY A 327 -5.64 3.36 -13.87
C GLY A 327 -6.19 4.75 -13.95
N ASN A 328 -7.30 4.86 -14.65
CA ASN A 328 -7.97 6.13 -14.91
C ASN A 328 -9.25 6.21 -14.08
N ILE A 329 -9.47 7.36 -13.46
CA ILE A 329 -10.69 7.68 -12.70
C ILE A 329 -11.19 9.05 -13.12
N ILE A 330 -12.50 9.26 -13.10
CA ILE A 330 -13.12 10.52 -13.51
C ILE A 330 -13.72 11.20 -12.29
N LEU A 331 -13.41 12.48 -12.11
CA LEU A 331 -14.01 13.33 -11.10
C LEU A 331 -15.03 14.24 -11.79
N GLU A 332 -16.30 14.15 -11.44
CA GLU A 332 -17.37 14.92 -12.08
C GLU A 332 -18.48 15.32 -11.09
N TYR A 333 -19.19 16.41 -11.40
CA TYR A 333 -20.36 16.87 -10.69
C TYR A 333 -21.62 16.15 -11.21
N LEU A 334 -22.11 15.18 -10.45
CA LEU A 334 -23.34 14.44 -10.75
C LEU A 334 -24.51 14.96 -9.92
N ASN A 335 -25.72 14.87 -10.47
CA ASN A 335 -26.94 15.15 -9.70
C ASN A 335 -27.18 14.04 -8.66
N ASP A 336 -27.92 14.33 -7.60
CA ASP A 336 -28.19 13.36 -6.52
C ASP A 336 -28.86 12.06 -6.99
N GLU A 337 -29.58 12.10 -8.10
CA GLU A 337 -30.26 10.95 -8.71
C GLU A 337 -29.39 10.21 -9.76
N GLU A 338 -28.27 10.79 -10.19
CA GLU A 338 -27.42 10.24 -11.24
C GLU A 338 -26.22 9.50 -10.65
N GLN A 339 -26.32 8.17 -10.58
CA GLN A 339 -25.21 7.29 -10.16
C GLN A 339 -24.29 6.85 -11.30
N PHE A 340 -24.56 7.28 -12.53
CA PHE A 340 -23.79 6.90 -13.71
C PHE A 340 -23.45 8.10 -14.57
N LEU A 341 -22.18 8.17 -14.99
CA LEU A 341 -21.70 9.13 -15.96
C LEU A 341 -22.04 8.64 -17.38
N LYS A 342 -23.03 9.28 -18.01
CA LYS A 342 -23.57 8.86 -19.33
C LYS A 342 -22.56 8.96 -20.50
N ASN A 343 -21.53 9.80 -20.38
CA ASN A 343 -20.59 10.11 -21.48
C ASN A 343 -19.12 9.97 -21.05
N VAL A 344 -18.69 8.76 -20.69
CA VAL A 344 -17.31 8.49 -20.30
C VAL A 344 -16.33 8.74 -21.47
N ASP A 345 -16.71 8.39 -22.70
CA ASP A 345 -15.83 8.47 -23.88
C ASP A 345 -15.32 9.89 -24.16
N SER A 346 -16.12 10.90 -23.81
CA SER A 346 -15.75 12.31 -23.99
C SER A 346 -14.58 12.81 -23.11
N TYR A 347 -14.13 12.01 -22.14
CA TYR A 347 -12.93 12.29 -21.34
C TYR A 347 -11.68 11.59 -21.89
N LEU A 348 -11.87 10.61 -22.79
CA LEU A 348 -10.80 9.84 -23.42
C LEU A 348 -10.34 10.42 -24.77
N GLU A 349 -11.08 11.41 -25.31
CA GLU A 349 -10.78 12.22 -26.50
C GLU A 349 -9.93 13.47 -26.20
#